data_AF-A0A815GMP3-F1
#
_entry.id   AF-A0A815GMP3-F1
#
_cell.length_a   1.000
_cell.length_b   1.000
_cell.length_c   1.000
_cell.angle_alpha   90.00
_cell.angle_beta   90.00
_cell.angle_gamma   90.00
#
_symmetry.space_group_name_H-M   'P 1'
#
loop_
_entity.id
_entity.type
_entity.pdbx_description
1 polymer ?
#
loop_
_entity_poly.entity_id
_entity_poly.type
_entity_poly.pdbx_seq_one_letter_code
_entity_poly.pdbx_strand_id
1 'polypeptide(L)'
;MAGHSSWEEQRYLYPHDIRDKFPIWERDFNIQPFKYERSRLPFRMTNEERLWRKQWLQDQVLAADEPKNVPNLHKLHKNPVRYRWMVFWDSIFNRLRPVVGNTAASVLRQTVPKFLLIHLGVLSGIYMVLYHKQEWEKYGGVQVYGYKGNHVESISSWKTLDSTDYVDRGFKERTSNRWTDHKY
;
A
#
# COMPACT_ATOMS: atom_id res chain seq x y z
N MET A 1 7.55 -15.56 -34.90
CA MET A 1 6.58 -14.69 -34.21
C MET A 1 7.22 -13.33 -34.07
N ALA A 2 7.05 -12.45 -35.05
CA ALA A 2 7.61 -11.11 -35.01
C ALA A 2 6.79 -10.28 -34.01
N GLY A 3 7.42 -9.82 -32.93
CA GLY A 3 6.78 -8.95 -31.96
C GLY A 3 6.49 -7.61 -32.63
N HIS A 4 5.21 -7.30 -32.83
CA HIS A 4 4.78 -5.97 -33.24
C HIS A 4 5.30 -4.94 -32.23
N SER A 5 5.91 -3.87 -32.72
CA SER A 5 6.39 -2.80 -31.85
C SER A 5 5.18 -2.19 -31.12
N SER A 6 5.30 -1.92 -29.82
CA SER A 6 4.18 -1.44 -28.98
C SER A 6 3.52 -0.16 -29.50
N TRP A 7 4.16 0.56 -30.42
CA TRP A 7 3.64 1.77 -31.07
C TRP A 7 2.58 1.47 -32.15
N GLU A 8 2.58 0.28 -32.75
CA GLU A 8 1.55 -0.15 -33.71
C GLU A 8 0.23 -0.47 -33.00
N GLU A 9 0.30 -1.19 -31.87
CA GLU A 9 -0.88 -1.54 -31.04
C GLU A 9 -1.53 -0.29 -30.43
N GLN A 10 -0.72 0.70 -30.03
CA GLN A 10 -1.24 1.98 -29.54
C GLN A 10 -2.06 2.75 -30.57
N ARG A 11 -1.90 2.48 -31.88
CA ARG A 11 -2.64 3.16 -32.95
C ARG A 11 -4.11 2.73 -32.98
N TYR A 12 -4.44 1.53 -32.52
CA TYR A 12 -5.79 0.95 -32.59
C TYR A 12 -6.66 1.22 -31.35
N LEU A 13 -6.05 1.55 -30.21
CA LEU A 13 -6.77 1.72 -28.94
C LEU A 13 -7.41 3.10 -28.75
N TYR A 14 -7.04 4.09 -29.59
CA TYR A 14 -7.66 5.41 -29.58
C TYR A 14 -8.61 5.50 -30.77
N PRO A 15 -9.92 5.74 -30.56
CA PRO A 15 -10.80 6.03 -31.68
C PRO A 15 -10.23 7.26 -32.39
N HIS A 16 -9.99 7.14 -33.70
CA HIS A 16 -9.62 8.29 -34.52
C HIS A 16 -10.66 9.38 -34.29
N ASP A 17 -10.22 10.51 -33.72
CA ASP A 17 -11.05 11.70 -33.64
C ASP A 17 -11.45 12.06 -35.08
N ILE A 18 -12.65 12.61 -35.28
CA ILE A 18 -13.13 13.03 -36.61
C ILE A 18 -12.11 13.98 -37.27
N ARG A 19 -11.36 14.71 -36.44
CA ARG A 19 -10.28 15.65 -36.82
C ARG A 19 -9.06 14.99 -37.43
N ASP A 20 -8.83 13.69 -37.20
CA ASP A 20 -7.69 12.97 -37.79
C ASP A 20 -7.90 12.63 -39.27
N LYS A 21 -9.13 12.76 -39.77
CA LYS A 21 -9.48 12.55 -41.18
C LYS A 21 -8.96 13.66 -42.10
N PHE A 22 -8.68 14.84 -41.55
CA PHE A 22 -8.17 15.97 -42.30
C PHE A 22 -6.64 15.98 -42.29
N PRO A 23 -6.01 16.37 -43.41
CA PRO A 23 -4.56 16.55 -43.44
C PRO A 23 -4.13 17.62 -42.41
N ILE A 24 -2.88 17.52 -41.96
CA ILE A 24 -2.38 18.27 -40.78
C ILE A 24 -2.54 19.79 -40.92
N TRP A 25 -2.53 20.31 -42.15
CA TRP A 25 -2.68 21.75 -42.47
C TRP A 25 -4.12 22.27 -42.53
N GLU A 26 -5.13 21.40 -42.45
CA GLU A 26 -6.57 21.71 -42.42
C GLU A 26 -7.19 21.54 -41.03
N ARG A 27 -6.38 21.20 -40.02
CA ARG A 27 -6.86 20.95 -38.66
C ARG A 27 -7.10 22.25 -37.91
N ASP A 28 -8.26 22.35 -37.28
CA ASP A 28 -8.62 23.48 -36.41
C ASP A 28 -7.70 23.59 -35.20
N PHE A 29 -7.50 24.83 -34.74
CA PHE A 29 -6.75 25.12 -33.52
C PHE A 29 -7.50 24.59 -32.28
N ASN A 30 -6.80 23.87 -31.40
CA ASN A 30 -7.31 23.43 -30.10
C ASN A 30 -6.53 24.11 -28.96
N ILE A 31 -7.24 24.74 -28.03
CA ILE A 31 -6.68 25.48 -26.89
C ILE A 31 -6.25 24.56 -25.74
N GLN A 32 -6.85 23.37 -25.64
CA GLN A 32 -6.61 22.44 -24.54
C GLN A 32 -5.17 21.88 -24.57
N PRO A 33 -4.59 21.54 -23.40
CA PRO A 33 -3.27 20.96 -23.34
C PRO A 33 -3.21 19.64 -24.12
N PHE A 34 -2.37 19.59 -25.14
CA PHE A 34 -2.18 18.41 -25.96
C PHE A 34 -1.47 17.30 -25.19
N LYS A 35 -2.03 16.08 -25.23
CA LYS A 35 -1.41 14.87 -24.67
C LYS A 35 -0.07 14.55 -25.34
N TYR A 36 0.12 14.91 -26.60
CA TYR A 36 1.33 14.64 -27.38
C TYR A 36 1.90 15.92 -28.00
N GLU A 37 3.23 16.04 -28.04
CA GLU A 37 3.90 17.25 -28.53
C GLU A 37 3.69 17.50 -30.02
N ARG A 38 3.59 16.44 -30.84
CA ARG A 38 3.30 16.53 -32.28
C ARG A 38 1.97 17.21 -32.58
N SER A 39 1.01 17.13 -31.66
CA SER A 39 -0.30 17.76 -31.79
C SER A 39 -0.26 19.26 -31.49
N ARG A 40 0.86 19.79 -30.97
CA ARG A 40 1.09 21.22 -30.72
C ARG A 40 1.38 22.03 -31.99
N LEU A 41 1.44 21.40 -33.16
CA LEU A 41 1.76 22.04 -34.44
C LEU A 41 0.49 22.21 -35.32
N PRO A 42 -0.43 23.15 -35.01
CA PRO A 42 -1.36 23.64 -36.02
C PRO A 42 -0.64 24.68 -36.88
N PHE A 43 -0.46 24.39 -38.17
CA PHE A 43 0.31 25.26 -39.09
C PHE A 43 -0.45 26.51 -39.55
N ARG A 44 -1.75 26.63 -39.24
CA ARG A 44 -2.58 27.79 -39.57
C ARG A 44 -3.31 28.28 -38.31
N MET A 45 -2.65 29.17 -37.58
CA MET A 45 -3.30 29.89 -36.49
C MET A 45 -3.77 31.24 -37.00
N THR A 46 -5.07 31.50 -36.95
CA THR A 46 -5.62 32.81 -37.30
C THR A 46 -5.12 33.87 -36.31
N ASN A 47 -5.19 35.15 -36.68
CA ASN A 47 -4.80 36.23 -35.78
C ASN A 47 -5.66 36.23 -34.50
N GLU A 48 -6.95 35.87 -34.62
CA GLU A 48 -7.89 35.76 -33.51
C GLU A 48 -7.51 34.62 -32.56
N GLU A 49 -7.20 33.45 -33.10
CA GLU A 49 -6.75 32.30 -32.31
C GLU A 49 -5.45 32.59 -31.55
N ARG A 50 -4.50 33.32 -32.17
CA ARG A 50 -3.27 33.78 -31.51
C ARG A 50 -3.55 34.67 -30.30
N LEU A 51 -4.53 35.57 -30.41
CA LEU A 51 -4.97 36.41 -29.29
C LEU A 51 -5.59 35.57 -28.17
N TRP A 52 -6.46 34.61 -28.52
CA TRP A 52 -7.04 33.69 -27.53
C TRP A 52 -5.99 32.82 -26.84
N ARG A 53 -4.98 32.36 -27.56
CA ARG A 53 -3.88 31.60 -26.96
C ARG A 53 -3.04 32.45 -26.02
N LYS A 54 -2.78 33.71 -26.39
CA LYS A 54 -2.10 34.67 -25.51
C LYS A 54 -2.89 34.89 -24.23
N GLN A 55 -4.21 35.08 -24.33
CA GLN A 55 -5.10 35.22 -23.18
C GLN A 55 -5.07 33.96 -22.30
N TRP A 56 -5.26 32.78 -22.90
CA TRP A 56 -5.24 31.51 -22.17
C TRP A 56 -3.94 31.30 -21.40
N LEU A 57 -2.78 31.64 -21.99
CA LEU A 57 -1.49 31.55 -21.32
C LEU A 57 -1.38 32.52 -20.14
N GLN A 58 -1.98 33.71 -20.24
CA GLN A 58 -2.06 34.66 -19.13
C GLN A 58 -2.98 34.12 -18.02
N ASP A 59 -4.08 33.47 -18.36
CA ASP A 59 -5.01 32.88 -17.39
C ASP A 59 -4.38 31.70 -16.61
N GLN A 60 -3.30 31.08 -17.13
CA GLN A 60 -2.55 30.05 -16.41
C GLN A 60 -1.54 30.63 -15.39
N VAL A 61 -1.30 31.95 -15.40
CA VAL A 61 -0.41 32.58 -14.43
C VAL A 61 -1.18 32.67 -13.11
N LEU A 62 -0.71 31.91 -12.11
CA LEU A 62 -1.28 31.96 -10.77
C LEU A 62 -1.06 33.35 -10.15
N ALA A 63 -1.96 33.74 -9.25
CA ALA A 63 -1.78 34.97 -8.49
C ALA A 63 -0.51 34.88 -7.62
N ALA A 64 0.12 36.02 -7.33
CA ALA A 64 1.34 36.06 -6.50
C ALA A 64 1.14 35.44 -5.10
N ASP A 65 -0.08 35.48 -4.60
CA ASP A 65 -0.46 34.95 -3.28
C ASP A 65 -0.84 33.46 -3.31
N GLU A 66 -0.83 32.83 -4.47
CA GLU A 66 -1.14 31.42 -4.64
C GLU A 66 0.15 30.59 -4.72
N PRO A 67 0.26 29.44 -4.03
CA PRO A 67 -0.78 28.76 -3.24
C PRO A 67 -0.94 29.30 -1.80
N LYS A 68 -2.20 29.51 -1.36
CA LYS A 68 -2.51 29.91 0.02
C LYS A 68 -2.34 28.75 1.00
N ASN A 69 -1.20 28.70 1.69
CA ASN A 69 -0.95 27.69 2.73
C ASN A 69 -1.64 28.10 4.04
N VAL A 70 -2.83 27.56 4.33
CA VAL A 70 -3.55 27.79 5.58
C VAL A 70 -3.12 26.74 6.63
N PRO A 71 -2.30 27.10 7.64
CA PRO A 71 -1.68 26.10 8.52
C PRO A 71 -2.68 25.32 9.36
N ASN A 72 -3.80 25.95 9.70
CA ASN A 72 -4.86 25.34 10.52
C ASN A 72 -5.66 24.29 9.74
N LEU A 73 -5.86 24.48 8.44
CA LEU A 73 -6.59 23.53 7.58
C LEU A 73 -5.88 22.17 7.54
N HIS A 74 -4.55 22.20 7.41
CA HIS A 74 -3.74 20.98 7.38
C HIS A 74 -3.70 20.23 8.73
N LYS A 75 -3.88 20.93 9.85
CA LYS A 75 -4.04 20.31 11.18
C LYS A 75 -5.42 19.69 11.34
N LEU A 76 -6.48 20.40 10.91
CA LEU A 76 -7.87 19.96 11.01
C LEU A 76 -8.17 18.73 10.14
N HIS A 77 -7.55 18.61 8.96
CA HIS A 77 -7.73 17.44 8.08
C HIS A 77 -7.03 16.17 8.59
N LYS A 78 -6.19 16.24 9.63
CA LYS A 78 -5.48 15.08 10.16
C LYS A 78 -6.18 14.52 11.39
N ASN A 79 -6.33 13.20 11.44
CA ASN A 79 -6.79 12.50 12.65
C ASN A 79 -5.88 12.87 13.84
N PRO A 80 -6.44 13.25 15.01
CA PRO A 80 -5.66 13.68 16.18
C PRO A 80 -4.65 12.64 16.66
N VAL A 81 -4.95 11.34 16.57
CA VAL A 81 -4.03 10.26 16.93
C VAL A 81 -2.82 10.25 15.99
N ARG A 82 -3.08 10.34 14.68
CA ARG A 82 -2.04 10.42 13.65
C ARG A 82 -1.19 11.69 13.82
N TYR A 83 -1.83 12.80 14.16
CA TYR A 83 -1.13 14.06 14.41
C TYR A 83 -0.17 13.94 15.59
N ARG A 84 -0.63 13.44 16.75
CA ARG A 84 0.22 13.24 17.93
C ARG A 84 1.38 12.28 17.65
N TRP A 85 1.11 11.17 16.97
CA TRP A 85 2.14 10.22 16.55
C TRP A 85 3.19 10.87 15.64
N MET A 86 2.75 11.66 14.66
CA MET A 86 3.64 12.38 13.75
C MET A 86 4.53 13.37 14.50
N VAL A 87 3.94 14.20 15.38
CA VAL A 87 4.67 15.22 16.17
C VAL A 87 5.72 14.58 17.07
N PHE A 88 5.40 13.45 17.72
CA PHE A 88 6.35 12.73 18.56
C PHE A 88 7.60 12.31 17.78
N TRP A 89 7.41 11.64 16.65
CA TRP A 89 8.53 11.18 15.82
C TRP A 89 9.28 12.34 15.15
N ASP A 90 8.57 13.39 14.70
CA ASP A 90 9.20 14.57 14.12
C ASP A 90 10.11 15.27 15.15
N SER A 91 9.68 15.38 16.41
CA SER A 91 10.50 15.96 17.49
C SER A 91 11.82 15.20 17.69
N ILE A 92 11.77 13.87 17.72
CA ILE A 92 12.96 13.02 17.88
C ILE A 92 13.90 13.18 16.69
N PHE A 93 13.39 13.01 15.47
CA PHE A 93 14.23 13.02 14.28
C PHE A 93 14.75 14.41 13.91
N ASN A 94 14.02 15.48 14.23
CA ASN A 94 14.52 16.85 14.08
C ASN A 94 15.71 17.12 15.00
N ARG A 95 15.74 16.53 16.21
CA ARG A 95 16.89 16.61 17.11
C ARG A 95 18.08 15.75 16.63
N LEU A 96 17.82 14.66 15.92
CA LEU A 96 18.86 13.79 15.33
C LEU A 96 19.44 14.30 13.99
N ARG A 97 18.69 15.14 13.25
CA ARG A 97 19.14 15.73 11.98
C ARG A 97 20.56 16.31 11.97
N PRO A 98 21.00 17.13 12.97
CA PRO A 98 22.35 17.69 12.93
C PRO A 98 23.46 16.64 13.05
N VAL A 99 23.19 15.49 13.65
CA VAL A 99 24.19 14.42 13.84
C VAL A 99 24.25 13.48 12.64
N VAL A 100 23.09 13.10 12.11
CA VAL A 100 22.95 12.05 11.10
C VAL A 100 22.87 12.61 9.67
N GLY A 101 22.54 13.89 9.52
CA GLY A 101 22.28 14.53 8.22
C GLY A 101 20.83 14.41 7.74
N ASN A 102 20.44 15.29 6.83
CA ASN A 102 19.04 15.45 6.40
C ASN A 102 18.47 14.23 5.67
N THR A 103 19.26 13.60 4.80
CA THR A 103 18.84 12.45 3.99
C THR A 103 18.61 11.23 4.88
N ALA A 104 19.61 10.87 5.68
CA ALA A 104 19.54 9.72 6.58
C ALA A 104 18.49 9.92 7.68
N ALA A 105 18.35 11.11 8.27
CA ALA A 105 17.29 11.39 9.23
C ALA A 105 15.87 11.24 8.61
N SER A 106 15.70 11.60 7.34
CA SER A 106 14.43 11.42 6.63
C SER A 106 14.11 9.95 6.37
N VAL A 107 15.11 9.14 6.02
CA VAL A 107 14.95 7.69 5.86
C VAL A 107 14.59 7.04 7.19
N LEU A 108 15.36 7.33 8.26
CA LEU A 108 15.11 6.79 9.60
C LEU A 108 13.72 7.17 10.14
N ARG A 109 13.29 8.42 9.90
CA ARG A 109 11.96 8.89 10.29
C ARG A 109 10.82 8.07 9.68
N GLN A 110 11.02 7.51 8.49
CA GLN A 110 10.03 6.70 7.80
C GLN A 110 10.11 5.22 8.16
N THR A 111 11.32 4.69 8.39
CA THR A 111 11.55 3.26 8.63
C THR A 111 11.35 2.87 10.09
N VAL A 112 11.94 3.61 11.03
CA VAL A 112 11.96 3.25 12.47
C VAL A 112 10.56 3.06 13.06
N PRO A 113 9.57 3.96 12.86
CA PRO A 113 8.24 3.77 13.44
C PRO A 113 7.53 2.54 12.89
N LYS A 114 7.77 2.19 11.61
CA LYS A 114 7.16 1.02 10.98
C LYS A 114 7.74 -0.26 11.55
N PHE A 115 9.07 -0.34 11.63
CA PHE A 115 9.74 -1.51 12.21
C PHE A 115 9.37 -1.70 13.69
N LEU A 116 9.24 -0.62 14.45
CA LEU A 116 8.79 -0.68 15.84
C LEU A 116 7.37 -1.27 15.95
N LEU A 117 6.43 -0.80 15.13
CA LEU A 117 5.06 -1.32 15.14
C LEU A 117 4.99 -2.78 14.67
N ILE A 118 5.77 -3.14 13.63
CA ILE A 118 5.88 -4.53 13.17
C ILE A 118 6.43 -5.42 14.28
N HIS A 119 7.51 -4.98 14.94
CA HIS A 119 8.14 -5.74 16.01
C HIS A 119 7.19 -5.95 17.19
N LEU A 120 6.52 -4.89 17.66
CA LEU A 120 5.50 -5.00 18.71
C LEU A 120 4.33 -5.89 18.29
N GLY A 121 3.89 -5.82 17.03
CA GLY A 121 2.84 -6.68 16.48
C GLY A 121 3.24 -8.15 16.47
N VAL A 122 4.48 -8.47 16.06
CA VAL A 122 5.02 -9.84 16.07
C VAL A 122 5.14 -10.37 17.49
N LEU A 123 5.73 -9.61 18.41
CA LEU A 123 5.84 -10.02 19.81
C LEU A 123 4.47 -10.24 20.46
N SER A 124 3.52 -9.32 20.21
CA SER A 124 2.14 -9.46 20.67
C SER A 124 1.47 -10.72 20.09
N GLY A 125 1.65 -10.98 18.80
CA GLY A 125 1.12 -12.18 18.14
C GLY A 125 1.71 -13.47 18.71
N ILE A 126 3.03 -13.53 18.90
CA ILE A 126 3.71 -14.67 19.52
C ILE A 126 3.21 -14.88 20.96
N TYR A 127 3.11 -13.81 21.74
CA TYR A 127 2.60 -13.87 23.11
C TYR A 127 1.16 -14.38 23.16
N MET A 128 0.29 -13.90 22.26
CA MET A 128 -1.09 -14.37 22.15
C MET A 128 -1.14 -15.87 21.82
N VAL A 129 -0.34 -16.34 20.87
CA VAL A 129 -0.30 -17.77 20.49
C VAL A 129 0.26 -18.65 21.62
N LEU A 130 1.29 -18.20 22.34
CA LEU A 130 1.93 -19.00 23.39
C LEU A 130 1.09 -19.11 24.66
N TYR A 131 0.49 -18.00 25.09
CA TYR A 131 -0.14 -17.91 26.42
C TYR A 131 -1.67 -17.82 26.40
N HIS A 132 -2.28 -17.49 25.26
CA HIS A 132 -3.74 -17.40 25.12
C HIS A 132 -4.25 -18.52 24.20
N LYS A 133 -3.76 -19.75 24.39
CA LYS A 133 -4.26 -20.92 23.66
C LYS A 133 -5.68 -21.24 24.09
N GLN A 134 -6.51 -21.63 23.11
CA GLN A 134 -7.87 -22.08 23.40
C GLN A 134 -7.87 -23.50 23.97
N GLU A 135 -8.16 -23.61 25.25
CA GLU A 135 -8.31 -24.88 25.98
C GLU A 135 -9.79 -25.28 26.03
N TRP A 136 -10.08 -26.56 26.25
CA TRP A 136 -11.45 -27.05 26.38
C TRP A 136 -12.20 -26.45 27.60
N GLU A 137 -11.48 -26.01 28.63
CA GLU A 137 -12.04 -25.39 29.84
C GLU A 137 -12.40 -23.90 29.66
N LYS A 138 -11.88 -23.24 28.62
CA LYS A 138 -12.01 -21.79 28.42
C LYS A 138 -12.77 -21.49 27.13
N TYR A 139 -13.76 -20.62 27.22
CA TYR A 139 -14.61 -20.25 26.07
C TYR A 139 -13.95 -19.26 25.07
N GLY A 140 -12.62 -19.08 25.11
CA GLY A 140 -11.91 -18.15 24.24
C GLY A 140 -10.42 -18.46 24.12
N GLY A 141 -9.75 -17.83 23.14
CA GLY A 141 -8.33 -18.00 22.88
C GLY A 141 -8.02 -18.14 21.39
N VAL A 142 -6.73 -18.21 21.08
CA VAL A 142 -6.24 -18.50 19.73
C VAL A 142 -6.24 -20.01 19.54
N GLN A 143 -6.97 -20.48 18.53
CA GLN A 143 -6.96 -21.88 18.13
C GLN A 143 -5.88 -22.10 17.07
N VAL A 144 -4.90 -22.94 17.39
CA VAL A 144 -3.83 -23.32 16.47
C VAL A 144 -4.08 -24.75 16.01
N TYR A 145 -4.35 -24.90 14.72
CA TYR A 145 -4.51 -26.21 14.09
C TYR A 145 -3.20 -26.59 13.40
N GLY A 146 -2.64 -27.75 13.76
CA GLY A 146 -1.57 -28.36 12.99
C GLY A 146 -2.15 -29.05 11.75
N TYR A 147 -1.56 -28.81 10.59
CA TYR A 147 -1.86 -29.61 9.40
C TYR A 147 -1.02 -30.88 9.40
N LYS A 148 -1.59 -31.96 8.88
CA LYS A 148 -0.82 -33.18 8.60
C LYS A 148 0.23 -32.85 7.54
N GLY A 149 1.51 -32.93 7.91
CA GLY A 149 2.60 -32.75 6.96
C GLY A 149 2.59 -33.83 5.88
N ASN A 150 3.08 -33.50 4.68
CA ASN A 150 3.26 -34.50 3.64
C ASN A 150 4.27 -35.54 4.11
N HIS A 151 3.86 -36.81 4.13
CA HIS A 151 4.75 -37.90 4.51
C HIS A 151 5.80 -38.10 3.43
N VAL A 152 7.07 -37.87 3.78
CA VAL A 152 8.23 -38.29 2.99
C VAL A 152 8.82 -39.50 3.71
N GLU A 153 8.84 -40.65 3.03
CA GLU A 153 9.18 -41.96 3.60
C GLU A 153 10.56 -42.00 4.27
N SER A 154 11.51 -41.16 3.83
CA SER A 154 12.87 -41.11 4.37
C SER A 154 13.02 -40.38 5.72
N ILE A 155 12.00 -39.64 6.17
CA ILE A 155 12.02 -38.86 7.42
C ILE A 155 10.83 -39.32 8.29
N SER A 156 10.83 -40.60 8.64
CA SER A 156 9.78 -41.26 9.42
C SER A 156 9.98 -41.06 10.94
N SER A 157 9.90 -39.81 11.41
CA SER A 157 9.89 -39.50 12.86
C SER A 157 8.62 -38.77 13.31
N TRP A 158 7.69 -38.49 12.39
CA TRP A 158 6.44 -37.80 12.71
C TRP A 158 5.46 -38.74 13.40
N LYS A 159 4.87 -38.28 14.52
CA LYS A 159 3.78 -39.00 15.18
C LYS A 159 2.58 -39.09 14.23
N THR A 160 1.98 -40.27 14.13
CA THR A 160 0.70 -40.45 13.41
C THR A 160 -0.40 -39.73 14.21
N LEU A 161 -0.96 -38.67 13.63
CA LEU A 161 -2.10 -37.95 14.20
C LEU A 161 -3.39 -38.73 13.93
N ASP A 162 -4.20 -38.94 14.96
CA ASP A 162 -5.55 -39.47 14.81
C ASP A 162 -6.50 -38.38 14.26
N SER A 163 -7.57 -38.81 13.61
CA SER A 163 -8.66 -37.97 13.13
C SER A 163 -9.26 -37.06 14.21
N THR A 164 -9.19 -37.46 15.48
CA THR A 164 -9.71 -36.70 16.61
C THR A 164 -8.71 -35.70 17.20
N ASP A 165 -7.42 -35.79 16.85
CA ASP A 165 -6.37 -34.88 17.37
C ASP A 165 -6.50 -33.45 16.85
N TYR A 166 -7.12 -33.25 15.67
CA TYR A 166 -7.26 -31.92 15.07
C TYR A 166 -8.16 -30.98 15.87
N VAL A 167 -9.07 -31.51 16.69
CA VAL A 167 -9.98 -30.72 17.53
C VAL A 167 -9.66 -30.90 19.02
N ASP A 168 -8.55 -31.57 19.33
CA ASP A 168 -8.15 -31.82 20.70
C ASP A 168 -7.56 -30.55 21.33
N ARG A 169 -8.39 -29.84 22.11
CA ARG A 169 -8.02 -28.61 22.83
C ARG A 169 -7.35 -28.92 24.17
N GLY A 170 -6.39 -29.85 24.15
CA GLY A 170 -5.73 -30.38 25.35
C GLY A 170 -6.63 -31.28 26.21
N PHE A 171 -7.70 -31.84 25.63
CA PHE A 171 -8.64 -32.70 26.35
C PHE A 171 -8.05 -34.09 26.62
N LYS A 172 -7.23 -34.63 25.70
CA LYS A 172 -6.54 -35.92 25.92
C LYS A 172 -5.41 -35.84 26.94
N GLU A 173 -4.82 -34.66 27.14
CA GLU A 173 -3.69 -34.45 28.07
C GLU A 173 -4.09 -34.44 29.56
N ARG A 174 -5.40 -34.49 29.87
CA ARG A 174 -5.89 -34.46 31.26
C ARG A 174 -5.50 -35.71 32.05
N THR A 175 -5.25 -35.52 33.35
CA THR A 175 -4.93 -36.61 34.30
C THR A 175 -6.15 -37.29 34.91
N SER A 176 -7.32 -36.64 34.88
CA SER A 176 -8.52 -37.06 35.63
C SER A 176 -9.30 -38.25 35.04
N ASN A 177 -9.03 -38.64 33.79
CA ASN A 177 -9.73 -39.74 33.12
C ASN A 177 -8.91 -41.04 33.01
N ARG A 178 -7.99 -41.29 33.94
CA ARG A 178 -7.37 -42.63 34.12
C ARG A 178 -8.32 -43.57 34.88
N TRP A 179 -9.48 -43.86 34.30
CA TRP A 179 -10.45 -44.80 34.86
C TRP A 179 -10.01 -46.28 34.76
N THR A 180 -8.74 -46.54 34.42
CA THR A 180 -8.21 -47.89 34.18
C THR A 180 -7.25 -48.38 35.28
N ASP A 181 -6.96 -47.60 36.32
CA ASP A 181 -5.99 -47.99 37.36
C ASP A 181 -6.61 -48.64 38.62
N HIS A 182 -7.92 -48.88 38.63
CA HIS A 182 -8.54 -49.70 39.68
C HIS A 182 -8.44 -51.18 39.31
N LYS A 183 -7.32 -51.82 39.69
CA LYS A 183 -7.25 -53.28 39.80
C LYS A 183 -8.15 -53.72 40.96
N TYR A 184 -9.26 -54.38 40.66
CA TYR A 184 -9.97 -55.23 41.63
C TYR A 184 -9.16 -56.49 41.90
#